data_AF-A0A1U7HJ17-F1
#
_entry.id   AF-A0A1U7HJ17-F1
#
_cell.length_a   1.000
_cell.length_b   1.000
_cell.length_c   1.000
_cell.angle_alpha   90.00
_cell.angle_beta   90.00
_cell.angle_gamma   90.00
#
_symmetry.space_group_name_H-M   'P 1'
#
loop_
_entity.id
_entity.type
_entity.pdbx_description
1 polymer ?
#
loop_
_entity_poly.entity_id
_entity_poly.type
_entity_poly.pdbx_seq_one_letter_code
_entity_poly.pdbx_strand_id
1 'polypeptide(L)' 'MPQSSTFQTIIESVEALSEEEQDLLFDLIYKRRIAKRRQEIAQNAKSTMQAVRNGKAQRGTASELMEAIFEDEE' A
#
# COMPACT_ATOMS: atom_id res chain seq x y z
N MET A 1 6.00 32.72 -15.83
CA MET A 1 6.27 31.28 -16.05
C MET A 1 5.10 30.52 -15.48
N PRO A 2 4.37 29.68 -16.22
CA PRO A 2 3.28 28.92 -15.64
C PRO A 2 3.88 27.96 -14.61
N GLN A 3 3.35 27.96 -13.39
CA GLN A 3 3.69 26.99 -12.36
C GLN A 3 3.07 25.66 -12.78
N SER A 4 3.80 24.86 -13.56
CA SER A 4 3.39 23.49 -13.82
C SER A 4 3.42 22.72 -12.50
N SER A 5 2.35 22.00 -12.19
CA SER A 5 2.30 21.19 -10.95
C SER A 5 3.46 20.19 -10.96
N THR A 6 4.02 19.85 -9.79
CA THR A 6 5.09 18.84 -9.68
C THR A 6 4.73 17.54 -10.41
N PHE A 7 3.44 17.20 -10.44
CA PHE A 7 2.93 16.04 -11.16
C PHE A 7 3.09 16.17 -12.69
N GLN A 8 2.77 17.33 -13.26
CA GLN A 8 2.91 17.57 -14.69
C GLN A 8 4.38 17.50 -15.14
N THR A 9 5.30 18.05 -14.34
CA THR A 9 6.74 17.95 -14.62
C THR A 9 7.24 16.51 -14.60
N ILE A 10 6.70 15.66 -13.72
CA ILE A 10 7.04 14.23 -13.71
C ILE A 10 6.56 13.54 -14.98
N ILE A 11 5.34 13.85 -15.45
CA ILE A 11 4.82 13.30 -16.72
C ILE A 11 5.76 13.66 -17.87
N GLU A 12 6.08 14.95 -18.02
CA GLU A 12 6.98 15.44 -19.08
C GLU A 12 8.37 14.79 -19.00
N SER A 13 8.86 14.52 -17.78
CA SER A 13 10.14 13.85 -17.58
C SER A 13 10.11 12.38 -18.00
N VAL A 14 8.97 11.69 -17.83
CA VAL A 14 8.79 10.31 -18.30
C VAL A 14 8.64 10.26 -19.82
N GLU A 15 7.90 11.20 -20.40
CA GLU A 15 7.72 11.30 -21.86
C GLU A 15 9.03 11.61 -22.61
N ALA A 16 9.99 12.25 -21.95
CA ALA A 16 11.32 12.52 -22.50
C ALA A 16 12.25 11.29 -22.55
N LEU A 17 11.88 10.17 -21.91
CA LEU A 17 12.64 8.92 -21.96
C LEU A 17 12.37 8.17 -23.28
N SER A 18 13.30 7.30 -23.69
CA SER A 18 13.05 6.36 -24.78
C SER A 18 11.95 5.36 -24.40
N GLU A 19 11.29 4.74 -25.39
CA GLU A 19 10.23 3.76 -25.15
C GLU A 19 10.70 2.60 -24.23
N GLU A 20 11.93 2.13 -24.44
CA GLU A 20 12.52 1.06 -23.64
C GLU A 20 12.79 1.47 -22.18
N GLU A 21 13.20 2.74 -21.97
CA GLU A 21 13.37 3.30 -20.63
C GLU A 21 12.02 3.54 -19.93
N GLN A 22 10.99 3.94 -20.67
CA GLN A 22 9.62 4.10 -20.13
C GLN A 22 9.07 2.74 -19.67
N ASP A 23 9.22 1.70 -20.49
CA ASP A 23 8.79 0.33 -20.14
C ASP A 23 9.52 -0.18 -18.88
N LEU A 24 10.84 0.02 -18.82
CA LEU A 24 11.63 -0.35 -17.65
C LEU A 24 11.19 0.43 -16.39
N LEU A 25 10.92 1.72 -16.52
CA LEU A 25 10.45 2.56 -15.43
C LEU A 25 9.11 2.07 -14.88
N PHE A 26 8.16 1.73 -15.75
CA PHE A 26 6.85 1.25 -15.34
C PHE A 26 6.93 -0.09 -14.61
N ASP A 27 7.69 -1.06 -15.12
CA ASP A 27 7.92 -2.34 -14.44
C ASP A 27 8.55 -2.13 -13.04
N LEU A 28 9.53 -1.25 -12.95
CA LEU A 28 10.22 -0.95 -11.70
C LEU A 28 9.30 -0.27 -10.67
N ILE A 29 8.48 0.70 -11.09
CA ILE A 29 7.48 1.35 -10.22
C ILE A 29 6.45 0.33 -9.74
N TYR A 30 5.96 -0.53 -10.64
CA TYR A 30 5.01 -1.59 -10.31
C TYR A 30 5.58 -2.53 -9.24
N LYS A 31 6.79 -3.05 -9.44
CA LYS A 31 7.50 -3.91 -8.47
C LYS A 31 7.68 -3.22 -7.12
N ARG A 32 8.05 -1.93 -7.11
CA ARG A 32 8.19 -1.15 -5.87
C ARG A 32 6.87 -0.99 -5.12
N ARG A 33 5.75 -0.77 -5.82
CA ARG A 33 4.41 -0.71 -5.18
C ARG A 33 4.03 -2.03 -4.53
N ILE A 34 4.28 -3.16 -5.20
CA ILE A 34 4.06 -4.49 -4.63
C ILE A 34 4.92 -4.70 -3.38
N ALA A 35 6.20 -4.36 -3.44
CA ALA A 35 7.12 -4.52 -2.32
C ALA A 35 6.65 -3.69 -1.10
N LYS A 36 6.22 -2.44 -1.32
CA LYS A 36 5.66 -1.59 -0.26
C LYS A 36 4.41 -2.21 0.36
N ARG A 37 3.48 -2.71 -0.46
CA ARG A 37 2.27 -3.38 0.04
C ARG A 37 2.60 -4.64 0.86
N ARG A 38 3.58 -5.43 0.44
CA ARG A 38 4.06 -6.59 1.20
C ARG A 38 4.66 -6.19 2.55
N GLN A 39 5.40 -5.09 2.60
CA GLN A 39 5.94 -4.55 3.84
C GLN A 39 4.83 -4.11 4.81
N GLU A 40 3.79 -3.44 4.31
CA GLU A 40 2.61 -3.08 5.11
C GLU A 40 1.93 -4.32 5.70
N ILE A 41 1.71 -5.36 4.88
CA ILE A 41 1.14 -6.64 5.34
C ILE A 41 2.00 -7.28 6.42
N ALA A 42 3.32 -7.32 6.22
CA ALA A 42 4.25 -7.88 7.20
C ALA A 42 4.22 -7.11 8.53
N GLN A 43 4.15 -5.78 8.47
CA GLN A 43 4.05 -4.93 9.65
C GLN A 43 2.72 -5.15 10.40
N ASN A 44 1.61 -5.25 9.67
CA ASN A 44 0.30 -5.55 10.24
C ASN A 44 0.31 -6.95 10.90
N ALA A 45 0.83 -7.96 10.21
CA ALA A 45 0.95 -9.31 10.76
C ALA A 45 1.78 -9.33 12.05
N LYS A 46 2.89 -8.60 12.10
CA LYS A 46 3.69 -8.47 13.33
C LYS A 46 2.88 -7.87 14.47
N SER A 47 2.12 -6.80 14.21
CA SER A 47 1.25 -6.16 15.20
C SER A 47 0.17 -7.14 15.70
N THR A 48 -0.53 -7.82 14.79
CA THR A 48 -1.55 -8.82 15.12
C THR A 48 -0.98 -9.96 15.96
N MET A 49 0.17 -10.53 15.58
CA MET A 49 0.83 -11.59 16.34
C MET A 49 1.21 -11.14 17.75
N GLN A 50 1.66 -9.89 17.90
CA GLN A 50 1.96 -9.31 19.22
C GLN A 50 0.69 -9.12 20.05
N ALA A 51 -0.42 -8.66 19.46
CA ALA A 51 -1.71 -8.54 20.14
C ALA A 51 -2.24 -9.90 20.61
N VAL A 52 -2.12 -10.93 19.78
CA VAL A 52 -2.47 -12.31 20.15
C VAL A 52 -1.62 -12.81 21.31
N ARG A 53 -0.30 -12.62 21.26
CA ARG A 53 0.62 -13.03 22.33
C ARG A 53 0.33 -12.33 23.66
N ASN A 54 -0.05 -11.06 23.60
CA ASN A 54 -0.36 -10.25 24.78
C ASN A 54 -1.80 -10.43 25.28
N GLY A 55 -2.60 -11.32 24.68
CA GLY A 55 -4.00 -11.53 25.05
C GLY A 55 -4.93 -10.36 24.74
N LYS A 56 -4.48 -9.41 23.92
CA LYS A 56 -5.23 -8.20 23.52
C LYS A 56 -6.00 -8.38 22.21
N ALA A 57 -5.77 -9.48 21.50
CA ALA A 57 -6.51 -9.77 20.27
C ALA A 57 -7.91 -10.31 20.61
N GLN A 58 -8.93 -9.75 19.98
CA GLN A 58 -10.29 -10.29 19.98
C GLN A 58 -10.30 -11.68 19.33
N ARG A 59 -11.10 -12.59 19.87
CA ARG A 59 -11.27 -13.96 19.39
C ARG A 59 -12.75 -14.25 19.30
N GLY A 60 -13.16 -14.97 18.26
CA GLY A 60 -14.56 -15.30 18.01
C GLY A 60 -14.72 -16.07 16.71
N THR A 61 -15.96 -16.37 16.33
CA THR A 61 -16.26 -16.91 15.01
C THR A 61 -16.03 -15.86 13.91
N ALA A 62 -15.93 -16.29 12.65
CA ALA A 62 -15.76 -15.35 11.54
C ALA A 62 -16.90 -14.32 11.45
N SER A 63 -18.12 -14.70 11.86
CA SER A 63 -19.28 -13.80 11.89
C SER A 63 -19.12 -12.72 12.97
N GLU A 64 -18.78 -13.12 14.20
CA GLU A 64 -18.58 -12.21 15.35
C GLU A 64 -17.44 -11.23 15.11
N LEU A 65 -16.36 -11.67 14.46
CA LEU A 65 -15.23 -10.80 14.13
C LEU A 65 -15.55 -9.85 12.97
N MET A 66 -16.36 -10.26 11.99
CA MET A 66 -16.81 -9.35 10.93
C MET A 66 -17.72 -8.27 11.51
N GLU A 67 -18.70 -8.65 12.34
CA GLU A 67 -19.59 -7.69 13.00
C GLU A 67 -18.79 -6.65 13.78
N ALA A 68 -17.82 -7.07 14.60
CA ALA A 68 -16.96 -6.13 15.34
C ALA A 68 -16.08 -5.22 14.46
N ILE A 69 -15.67 -5.66 13.27
CA ILE A 69 -14.88 -4.84 12.33
C ILE A 69 -15.75 -3.81 11.61
N PHE A 70 -17.00 -4.17 11.32
CA PHE A 70 -17.93 -3.33 10.55
C PHE A 70 -18.87 -2.49 11.44
N GLU A 71 -19.00 -2.80 12.74
CA GLU A 71 -19.68 -1.95 13.74
C GLU A 71 -18.92 -0.64 14.00
N ASP A 72 -17.59 -0.62 13.84
CA ASP A 72 -16.75 0.56 14.09
C ASP A 72 -16.78 1.62 12.95
N GLU A 73 -17.56 1.40 11.87
CA GLU A 73 -17.69 2.32 10.72
C GLU A 73 -18.92 3.28 10.78
N GLU A 74 -19.68 3.33 11.89
CA GLU A 74 -20.75 4.35 12.16
C GLU A 74 -20.27 5.53 13.04
#